data_AF-A0A221V3Z8-F1
#
_entry.id   AF-A0A221V3Z8-F1
#
_cell.length_a   1.000
_cell.length_b   1.000
_cell.length_c   1.000
_cell.angle_alpha   90.00
_cell.angle_beta   90.00
_cell.angle_gamma   90.00
#
_symmetry.space_group_name_H-M   'P 1'
#
loop_
_entity.id
_entity.type
_entity.pdbx_description
1 polymer ?
#
loop_
_entity_poly.entity_id
_entity_poly.type
_entity_poly.pdbx_seq_one_letter_code
_entity_poly.pdbx_strand_id
1 'polypeptide(L)' 'MAKPIKETPFLRGKDAIDFVRNNEEVKKASQEEREKIKKGYDALRSIAEFA' A
#
# COMPACT_ATOMS: atom_id res chain seq x y z
N MET A 1 31.70 -6.09 7.38
CA MET A 1 31.56 -5.32 6.13
C MET A 1 30.13 -5.46 5.64
N ALA A 2 29.42 -4.36 5.39
CA ALA A 2 28.06 -4.44 4.86
C ALA A 2 28.09 -5.05 3.45
N LYS A 3 27.17 -5.96 3.14
CA LYS A 3 27.06 -6.51 1.79
C LYS A 3 26.67 -5.39 0.81
N PRO A 4 27.24 -5.34 -0.41
CA PRO A 4 26.85 -4.37 -1.42
C PRO A 4 25.34 -4.44 -1.66
N ILE A 5 24.68 -3.28 -1.70
CA ILE A 5 23.26 -3.20 -2.02
C ILE A 5 23.11 -3.57 -3.49
N LYS A 6 22.37 -4.64 -3.76
CA LYS A 6 22.06 -5.06 -5.14
C LYS A 6 21.21 -3.98 -5.80
N GLU A 7 21.48 -3.72 -7.07
CA GLU A 7 20.70 -2.76 -7.85
C GLU A 7 19.22 -3.17 -7.90
N THR A 8 18.35 -2.17 -7.79
CA THR A 8 16.90 -2.36 -7.92
C THR A 8 16.60 -2.85 -9.34
N PRO A 9 15.90 -3.98 -9.49
CA PRO A 9 15.58 -4.50 -10.82
C PRO A 9 14.62 -3.57 -11.57
N PHE A 10 14.85 -3.41 -12.87
CA PHE A 10 13.96 -2.65 -13.76
C PHE A 10 12.85 -3.56 -14.30
N LEU A 11 11.60 -3.09 -14.23
CA LEU A 11 10.49 -3.72 -14.94
C LEU A 11 10.65 -3.50 -16.45
N ARG A 12 10.33 -4.52 -17.26
CA ARG A 12 10.47 -4.47 -18.72
C ARG A 12 9.27 -5.13 -19.39
N GLY A 13 9.03 -4.75 -20.66
CA GLY A 13 8.00 -5.37 -21.49
C GLY A 13 6.61 -5.30 -20.88
N LYS A 14 5.91 -6.43 -20.87
CA LYS A 14 4.52 -6.52 -20.36
C LYS A 14 4.39 -6.09 -18.90
N ASP A 15 5.35 -6.47 -18.05
CA ASP A 15 5.32 -6.15 -16.62
C ASP A 15 5.43 -4.64 -16.37
N ALA A 16 6.21 -3.93 -17.20
CA ALA A 16 6.30 -2.47 -17.12
C ALA A 16 4.97 -1.80 -17.49
N ILE A 17 4.29 -2.32 -18.53
CA ILE A 17 2.98 -1.80 -18.98
C ILE A 17 1.91 -2.07 -17.91
N ASP A 18 1.86 -3.30 -17.39
CA ASP A 18 0.91 -3.68 -16.35
C ASP A 18 1.12 -2.87 -15.07
N PHE A 19 2.38 -2.61 -14.70
CA PHE A 19 2.70 -1.75 -13.56
C PHE A 19 2.18 -0.31 -13.75
N VAL A 20 2.42 0.30 -14.91
CA VAL A 20 1.92 1.66 -15.20
C VAL A 20 0.39 1.68 -15.16
N ARG A 21 -0.27 0.76 -15.88
CA ARG A 21 -1.74 0.68 -15.92
C ARG A 21 -2.36 0.53 -14.52
N ASN A 22 -1.79 -0.34 -13.69
CA ASN A 22 -2.30 -0.59 -12.34
C ASN A 22 -2.09 0.60 -11.40
N ASN A 23 -1.07 1.43 -11.65
CA ASN A 23 -0.80 2.63 -10.84
C ASN A 23 -1.51 3.88 -11.36
N GLU A 24 -1.87 3.96 -12.65
CA GLU A 24 -2.69 5.05 -13.16
C GLU A 24 -4.11 5.02 -12.57
N GLU A 25 -4.64 3.81 -12.33
CA GLU A 25 -5.96 3.62 -11.73
C GLU A 25 -5.93 3.51 -10.19
N VAL A 26 -5.35 4.51 -9.49
CA VAL A 26 -5.57 4.60 -8.04
C VAL A 26 -7.03 4.94 -7.76
N LYS A 27 -7.88 3.92 -7.73
CA LYS A 27 -9.30 4.06 -7.37
C LYS A 27 -9.37 4.44 -5.90
N LYS A 28 -10.10 5.52 -5.62
CA LYS A 28 -10.45 5.87 -4.24
C LYS A 28 -11.18 4.68 -3.63
N ALA A 29 -10.80 4.32 -2.41
CA ALA A 29 -11.56 3.34 -1.62
C ALA A 29 -13.04 3.73 -1.60
N SER A 30 -13.91 2.73 -1.79
CA SER A 30 -15.36 2.87 -1.72
C SER A 30 -15.81 3.36 -0.35
N GLN A 31 -17.06 3.82 -0.25
CA GLN A 31 -17.62 4.26 1.03
C GLN A 31 -17.63 3.12 2.06
N GLU A 32 -18.00 1.91 1.64
CA GLU A 32 -18.02 0.72 2.50
C GLU A 32 -16.63 0.37 3.04
N GLU A 33 -15.60 0.41 2.18
CA GLU A 33 -14.21 0.14 2.60
C GLU A 33 -13.72 1.17 3.61
N ARG A 34 -14.03 2.45 3.38
CA ARG A 34 -13.69 3.54 4.30
C ARG A 34 -14.35 3.35 5.66
N GLU A 35 -15.62 2.96 5.70
CA GLU A 35 -16.32 2.69 6.95
C GLU A 35 -15.74 1.50 7.71
N LYS A 36 -15.40 0.41 7.01
CA LYS A 36 -14.74 -0.75 7.61
C LYS A 36 -13.39 -0.36 8.23
N ILE A 37 -12.57 0.38 7.49
CA ILE A 37 -11.27 0.87 7.97
C ILE A 37 -11.45 1.78 9.19
N LYS A 38 -12.41 2.71 9.14
CA LYS A 38 -12.69 3.62 10.25
C LYS A 38 -13.11 2.87 11.52
N LYS A 39 -14.03 1.91 11.41
CA LYS A 39 -14.45 1.06 12.54
C LYS A 39 -13.28 0.29 13.13
N GLY A 40 -12.41 -0.28 12.28
CA GLY A 40 -11.21 -0.98 12.74
C GLY A 40 -10.24 -0.05 13.45
N TYR A 41 -9.99 1.15 12.91
CA TYR A 41 -9.18 2.18 13.54
C TYR A 41 -9.73 2.59 14.92
N ASP A 42 -11.02 2.88 15.02
CA ASP A 42 -11.65 3.31 16.27
C ASP A 42 -11.56 2.21 17.36
N ALA A 43 -11.71 0.94 16.96
CA ALA A 43 -11.56 -0.20 17.86
C ALA A 43 -10.11 -0.41 18.33
N LEU A 44 -9.13 -0.22 17.45
CA LEU A 44 -7.71 -0.32 17.82
C LEU A 44 -7.29 0.89 18.67
N ARG A 45 -7.81 2.07 18.36
CA ARG A 45 -7.54 3.30 19.10
C ARG A 45 -8.08 3.23 20.53
N SER A 46 -9.24 2.62 20.74
CA SER A 46 -9.85 2.55 22.07
C SER A 46 -9.08 1.65 23.05
N ILE A 47 -8.29 0.69 22.53
CA ILE A 47 -7.48 -0.23 23.32
C ILE A 47 -5.99 0.13 23.35
N ALA A 48 -5.57 1.10 22.53
CA ALA A 48 -4.19 1.52 22.46
C ALA A 48 -3.87 2.58 23.53
N GLU A 49 -2.98 2.24 24.46
CA GLU A 49 -2.34 3.21 25.34
C GLU A 49 -1.20 3.89 24.57
N PHE A 50 -1.40 5.15 24.23
CA PHE A 50 -0.33 6.00 23.70
C PHE A 50 0.26 6.76 24.90
N ALA A 51 1.32 6.18 25.48
CA ALA A 51 2.14 6.82 26.51
C ALA A 51 3.02 7.93 25.93
#